data_AF-A0A971CQR0-F1
#
_entry.id   AF-A0A971CQR0-F1
#
_cell.length_a   1.000
_cell.length_b   1.000
_cell.length_c   1.000
_cell.angle_alpha   90.00
_cell.angle_beta   90.00
_cell.angle_gamma   90.00
#
_symmetry.space_group_name_H-M   'P 1'
#
loop_
_entity.id
_entity.type
_entity.pdbx_description
1 polymer ?
#
loop_
_entity_poly.entity_id
_entity_poly.type
_entity_poly.pdbx_seq_one_letter_code
_entity_poly.pdbx_strand_id
1 'polypeptide(L)'
;MPDLREILEVLLLQNYNTRLVVLSTTLLGIAAGLVGSFLLLRKRSLMGDALSHATLPGVAIAFAVMVALGGSGKSLPGLLLGATLSGIAGVATMLLIRHTTRLRDDVAMGFVLSVFFGVGVASLRMVQSMPGASAAGLESFIYGKTASMVSSDFLLISLVAGLSSLACLLFLKEFLLLCFDDGFAAAQGWPTLFLDVLLLGLVTAVTVIGLQSVGLILVIAFLITPPTAARFWTQRLIPMLLIAALIGGISGWLGASLSALTPQLPAGAVIVIVAALLFVLSMIFAPARGVIPRWIHQSRLRRKVDRQHLLRAAYEILEVQAGSAPVVNEPFPLALLLTKRSWTPRQLRRILKTARREDHLEPAAPDKILLSESGFGEASRATRNHRLWETYLIQYADIAPSHVDRDADMVEHILGAKLVRQLEAYLSDHDLALPVPPSPHSLEPSANP
;
A
#
# COMPACT_ATOMS: atom_id res chain seq x y z
N MET A 1 -30.88 17.48 11.32
CA MET A 1 -30.51 16.09 10.97
C MET A 1 -31.39 15.70 9.80
N PRO A 2 -30.86 15.04 8.76
CA PRO A 2 -31.66 14.65 7.61
C PRO A 2 -32.78 13.70 8.04
N ASP A 3 -33.98 13.88 7.49
CA ASP A 3 -35.12 13.03 7.81
C ASP A 3 -34.92 11.63 7.22
N LEU A 4 -35.44 10.60 7.87
CA LEU A 4 -35.26 9.20 7.42
C LEU A 4 -35.85 8.97 6.01
N ARG A 5 -36.83 9.79 5.63
CA ARG A 5 -37.39 9.86 4.27
C ARG A 5 -36.43 10.48 3.27
N GLU A 6 -35.75 11.58 3.61
CA GLU A 6 -34.73 12.20 2.76
C GLU A 6 -33.54 11.26 2.51
N ILE A 7 -33.13 10.51 3.54
CA ILE A 7 -32.09 9.47 3.41
C ILE A 7 -32.54 8.39 2.43
N LEU A 8 -33.79 7.90 2.57
CA LEU A 8 -34.35 6.91 1.66
C LEU A 8 -34.50 7.45 0.23
N GLU A 9 -34.91 8.70 0.03
CA GLU A 9 -35.06 9.33 -1.28
C GLU A 9 -33.72 9.49 -2.03
N VAL A 10 -32.66 9.88 -1.30
CA VAL A 10 -31.31 9.97 -1.86
C VAL A 10 -30.75 8.59 -2.17
N LEU A 11 -30.94 7.62 -1.27
CA LEU A 11 -30.45 6.25 -1.45
C LEU A 11 -31.22 5.50 -2.55
N LEU A 12 -32.51 5.82 -2.73
CA LEU A 12 -33.36 5.34 -3.83
C LEU A 12 -33.21 6.15 -5.13
N LEU A 13 -32.32 7.16 -5.17
CA LEU A 13 -32.02 7.98 -6.36
C LEU A 13 -33.28 8.58 -7.03
N GLN A 14 -34.24 9.03 -6.21
CA GLN A 14 -35.50 9.58 -6.71
C GLN A 14 -35.31 10.95 -7.39
N ASN A 15 -34.42 11.78 -6.83
CA ASN A 15 -34.08 13.08 -7.39
C ASN A 15 -33.21 12.95 -8.64
N TYR A 16 -33.65 13.56 -9.74
CA TYR A 16 -32.99 13.46 -11.05
C TYR A 16 -31.52 13.94 -11.02
N ASN A 17 -31.26 15.13 -10.49
CA ASN A 17 -29.91 15.68 -10.42
C ASN A 17 -29.00 14.83 -9.53
N THR A 18 -29.48 14.41 -8.36
CA THR A 18 -28.74 13.53 -7.45
C THR A 18 -28.37 12.21 -8.13
N ARG A 19 -29.30 11.61 -8.89
CA ARG A 19 -29.05 10.38 -9.64
C ARG A 19 -27.94 10.56 -10.67
N LEU A 20 -27.97 11.63 -11.45
CA LEU A 20 -26.92 11.91 -12.45
C LEU A 20 -25.55 12.08 -11.80
N VAL A 21 -25.49 12.83 -10.70
CA VAL A 21 -24.24 13.09 -9.98
C VAL A 21 -23.66 11.82 -9.37
N VAL A 22 -24.48 11.06 -8.65
CA VAL A 22 -24.06 9.81 -7.99
C VAL A 22 -23.57 8.80 -9.03
N LEU A 23 -24.30 8.59 -10.12
CA LEU A 23 -23.88 7.65 -11.16
C LEU A 23 -22.62 8.12 -11.88
N SER A 24 -22.52 9.40 -12.25
CA SER A 24 -21.34 9.96 -12.92
C SER A 24 -20.08 9.83 -12.08
N THR A 25 -20.15 10.21 -10.80
CA THR A 25 -19.00 10.16 -9.88
C THR A 25 -18.60 8.72 -9.55
N THR A 26 -19.57 7.80 -9.47
CA THR A 26 -19.30 6.37 -9.31
C THR A 26 -18.57 5.79 -10.52
N LEU A 27 -19.06 6.08 -11.74
CA LEU A 27 -18.43 5.61 -12.98
C LEU A 27 -17.03 6.21 -13.17
N LEU A 28 -16.89 7.51 -12.90
CA LEU A 28 -15.60 8.19 -12.94
C LEU A 28 -14.63 7.60 -11.91
N GLY A 29 -15.10 7.34 -10.69
CA GLY A 29 -14.30 6.72 -9.62
C GLY A 29 -13.84 5.30 -9.98
N ILE A 30 -14.70 4.50 -10.62
CA ILE A 30 -14.34 3.18 -11.15
C ILE A 30 -13.24 3.29 -12.21
N ALA A 31 -13.44 4.12 -13.23
CA ALA A 31 -12.49 4.29 -14.33
C ALA A 31 -11.15 4.85 -13.83
N ALA A 32 -11.18 5.88 -12.99
CA ALA A 32 -9.98 6.46 -12.40
C ALA A 32 -9.27 5.49 -11.44
N GLY A 33 -10.00 4.67 -10.68
CA GLY A 33 -9.41 3.62 -9.86
C GLY A 33 -8.70 2.53 -10.67
N LEU A 34 -9.26 2.14 -11.82
CA LEU A 34 -8.62 1.20 -12.76
C LEU A 34 -7.37 1.80 -13.39
N VAL A 35 -7.52 2.95 -14.07
CA VAL A 35 -6.43 3.62 -14.79
C VAL A 35 -5.32 4.04 -13.82
N GLY A 36 -5.69 4.62 -12.67
CA GLY A 36 -4.78 5.05 -11.62
C GLY A 36 -3.99 3.90 -10.99
N SER A 37 -4.50 2.67 -11.02
CA SER A 37 -3.75 1.51 -10.55
C SER A 37 -2.52 1.21 -11.39
N PHE A 38 -2.60 1.37 -12.71
CA PHE A 38 -1.43 1.23 -13.58
C PHE A 38 -0.41 2.36 -13.36
N LEU A 39 -0.88 3.60 -13.12
CA LEU A 39 0.00 4.70 -12.74
C LEU A 39 0.76 4.40 -11.43
N LEU A 40 0.05 3.89 -10.42
CA LEU A 40 0.66 3.52 -9.15
C LEU A 40 1.71 2.41 -9.33
N LEU A 41 1.39 1.37 -10.10
CA LEU A 41 2.32 0.26 -10.37
C LEU A 41 3.57 0.72 -11.13
N ARG A 42 3.44 1.69 -12.05
CA ARG A 42 4.56 2.33 -12.74
C ARG A 42 5.31 3.37 -11.91
N LYS A 43 4.96 3.58 -10.62
CA LYS A 43 5.53 4.63 -9.76
C LYS A 43 5.33 6.05 -10.31
N ARG A 44 4.25 6.25 -11.07
CA ARG A 44 3.85 7.52 -11.69
C ARG A 44 2.54 8.02 -11.11
N SER A 45 2.34 7.92 -9.80
CA SER A 45 1.09 8.34 -9.16
C SER A 45 0.82 9.84 -9.32
N LEU A 46 1.87 10.67 -9.39
CA LEU A 46 1.76 12.12 -9.60
C LEU A 46 1.54 12.52 -11.07
N MET A 47 1.49 11.56 -11.99
CA MET A 47 1.23 11.83 -13.40
C MET A 47 -0.13 12.48 -13.62
N GLY A 48 -1.14 12.03 -12.87
CA GLY A 48 -2.48 12.59 -12.92
C GLY A 48 -2.49 14.08 -12.56
N ASP A 49 -1.68 14.49 -11.59
CA ASP A 49 -1.54 15.89 -11.16
C ASP A 49 -0.85 16.74 -12.23
N ALA A 50 0.30 16.28 -12.74
CA ALA A 50 1.03 16.96 -13.81
C ALA A 50 0.16 17.14 -15.07
N LEU A 51 -0.58 16.10 -15.47
CA LEU A 51 -1.46 16.14 -16.63
C LEU A 51 -2.68 17.04 -16.42
N SER A 52 -3.29 16.98 -15.23
CA SER A 52 -4.36 17.87 -14.81
C SER A 52 -3.97 19.35 -14.98
N HIS A 53 -2.80 19.75 -14.49
CA HIS A 53 -2.28 21.11 -14.67
C HIS A 53 -1.86 21.42 -16.11
N ALA A 54 -1.41 20.41 -16.88
CA ALA A 54 -1.13 20.54 -18.30
C ALA A 54 -2.38 20.85 -19.15
N THR A 55 -3.59 20.58 -18.67
CA THR A 55 -4.83 20.95 -19.37
C THR A 55 -5.20 22.43 -19.25
N LEU A 56 -4.77 23.11 -18.18
CA LEU A 56 -5.17 24.48 -17.86
C LEU A 56 -4.80 25.52 -18.95
N PRO A 57 -3.58 25.54 -19.51
CA PRO A 57 -3.25 26.42 -20.65
C PRO A 57 -4.21 26.25 -21.82
N GLY A 58 -4.54 25.01 -22.14
CA GLY A 58 -5.43 24.67 -23.24
C GLY A 58 -6.82 25.27 -23.11
N VAL A 59 -7.39 25.20 -21.90
CA VAL A 59 -8.71 25.81 -21.61
C VAL A 59 -8.67 27.33 -21.80
N ALA A 60 -7.63 27.98 -21.26
CA ALA A 60 -7.48 29.44 -21.37
C ALA A 60 -7.26 29.89 -22.81
N ILE A 61 -6.37 29.21 -23.55
CA ILE A 61 -6.08 29.54 -24.95
C ILE A 61 -7.29 29.26 -25.84
N ALA A 62 -7.98 28.13 -25.66
CA ALA A 62 -9.19 27.83 -26.43
C ALA A 62 -10.29 28.87 -26.18
N PHE A 63 -10.47 29.31 -24.93
CA PHE A 63 -11.36 30.42 -24.62
C PHE A 63 -10.96 31.69 -25.38
N ALA A 64 -9.68 32.09 -25.31
CA ALA A 64 -9.18 33.29 -25.97
C ALA A 64 -9.40 33.25 -27.50
N VAL A 65 -9.10 32.11 -28.13
CA VAL A 65 -9.29 31.90 -29.58
C VAL A 65 -10.78 31.98 -29.96
N MET A 66 -11.66 31.37 -29.18
CA MET A 66 -13.11 31.43 -29.45
C MET A 66 -13.68 32.85 -29.31
N VAL A 67 -13.19 33.62 -28.33
CA VAL A 67 -13.57 35.03 -28.19
C VAL A 67 -13.02 35.87 -29.34
N ALA A 68 -11.77 35.63 -29.76
CA ALA A 68 -11.17 36.33 -30.90
C ALA A 68 -11.90 36.05 -32.23
N LEU A 69 -12.47 34.86 -32.39
CA LEU A 69 -13.31 34.48 -33.54
C LEU A 69 -14.75 35.04 -33.47
N GLY A 70 -15.07 35.91 -32.50
CA GLY A 70 -16.38 36.54 -32.35
C GLY A 70 -17.44 35.66 -31.67
N GLY A 71 -17.05 34.51 -31.11
CA GLY A 71 -17.94 33.63 -30.36
C GLY A 71 -18.11 34.05 -28.89
N SER A 72 -19.05 33.41 -28.19
CA SER A 72 -19.29 33.66 -26.76
C SER A 72 -18.18 33.12 -25.84
N GLY A 73 -17.18 32.40 -26.37
CA GLY A 73 -16.09 31.77 -25.62
C GLY A 73 -16.49 30.57 -24.75
N LYS A 74 -17.79 30.36 -24.51
CA LYS A 74 -18.33 29.39 -23.54
C LYS A 74 -18.72 28.03 -24.16
N SER A 75 -18.21 27.72 -25.35
CA SER A 75 -18.54 26.43 -25.96
C SER A 75 -17.83 25.31 -25.21
N LEU A 76 -18.60 24.46 -24.55
CA LEU A 76 -18.05 23.36 -23.75
C LEU A 76 -17.18 22.41 -24.59
N PRO A 77 -17.59 21.99 -25.80
CA PRO A 77 -16.74 21.17 -26.65
C PRO A 77 -15.43 21.87 -27.02
N GLY A 78 -15.44 23.18 -27.25
CA GLY A 78 -14.23 23.95 -27.57
C GLY A 78 -13.24 24.02 -26.41
N LEU A 79 -13.73 24.22 -25.17
CA LEU A 79 -12.89 24.21 -23.98
C LEU A 79 -12.30 22.82 -23.70
N LEU A 80 -13.08 21.75 -23.88
CA LEU A 80 -12.61 20.38 -23.72
C LEU A 80 -11.58 20.00 -24.80
N LEU A 81 -11.77 20.46 -26.04
CA LEU A 81 -10.78 20.29 -27.10
C LEU A 81 -9.47 21.00 -26.76
N GLY A 82 -9.53 22.25 -26.28
CA GLY A 82 -8.37 22.97 -25.78
C GLY A 82 -7.64 22.23 -24.66
N ALA A 83 -8.38 21.81 -23.63
CA ALA A 83 -7.88 21.01 -22.51
C ALA A 83 -7.17 19.73 -23.00
N THR A 84 -7.80 19.02 -23.94
CA THR A 84 -7.28 17.77 -24.51
C THR A 84 -6.00 18.00 -25.31
N LEU A 85 -5.96 19.02 -26.18
CA LEU A 85 -4.78 19.34 -26.98
C LEU A 85 -3.59 19.72 -26.09
N SER A 86 -3.82 20.55 -25.08
CA SER A 86 -2.79 20.93 -24.11
C SER A 86 -2.35 19.75 -23.23
N GLY A 87 -3.29 18.88 -22.83
CA GLY A 87 -2.98 17.64 -22.12
C GLY A 87 -2.12 16.69 -22.95
N ILE A 88 -2.45 16.50 -24.23
CA ILE A 88 -1.63 15.73 -25.18
C ILE A 88 -0.25 16.35 -25.36
N ALA A 89 -0.17 17.69 -25.46
CA ALA A 89 1.12 18.38 -25.50
C ALA A 89 1.94 18.14 -24.23
N GLY A 90 1.30 18.10 -23.05
CA GLY A 90 1.92 17.73 -21.78
C GLY A 90 2.46 16.30 -21.78
N VAL A 91 1.67 15.33 -22.24
CA VAL A 91 2.10 13.92 -22.42
C VAL A 91 3.28 13.84 -23.39
N ALA A 92 3.19 14.50 -24.54
CA ALA A 92 4.23 14.49 -25.56
C ALA A 92 5.54 15.11 -25.03
N THR A 93 5.46 16.23 -24.31
CA THR A 93 6.61 16.88 -23.66
C THR A 93 7.26 15.94 -22.65
N MET A 94 6.46 15.27 -21.83
CA MET A 94 6.96 14.32 -20.84
C MET A 94 7.68 13.14 -21.50
N LEU A 95 7.06 12.53 -22.52
CA LEU A 95 7.65 11.41 -23.26
C LEU A 95 8.93 11.84 -23.99
N LEU A 96 8.96 13.04 -24.56
CA LEU A 96 10.13 13.61 -25.20
C LEU A 96 11.29 13.76 -24.21
N ILE A 97 11.03 14.32 -23.01
CA ILE A 97 12.04 14.44 -21.96
C ILE A 97 12.55 13.06 -21.55
N ARG A 98 11.65 12.12 -21.30
CA ARG A 98 12.02 10.75 -20.87
C ARG A 98 12.84 10.00 -21.93
N HIS A 99 12.51 10.16 -23.21
CA HIS A 99 13.17 9.42 -24.28
C HIS A 99 14.48 10.08 -24.76
N THR A 100 14.59 11.40 -24.62
CA THR A 100 15.77 12.17 -25.07
C THR A 100 16.79 12.35 -23.96
N THR A 101 16.36 12.32 -22.70
CA THR A 101 17.23 12.59 -21.54
C THR A 101 17.29 11.38 -20.59
N ARG A 102 18.32 11.34 -19.73
CA ARG A 102 18.44 10.33 -18.66
C ARG A 102 17.78 10.77 -17.35
N LEU A 103 16.85 11.72 -17.41
CA LEU A 103 16.16 12.22 -16.23
C LEU A 103 15.15 11.19 -15.72
N ARG A 104 14.97 11.18 -14.40
CA ARG A 104 13.96 10.33 -13.74
C ARG A 104 12.55 10.85 -14.05
N ASP A 105 11.57 9.95 -14.06
CA ASP A 105 10.16 10.27 -14.38
C ASP A 105 9.58 11.36 -13.45
N ASP A 106 9.99 11.39 -12.18
CA ASP A 106 9.59 12.40 -11.19
C ASP A 106 10.04 13.82 -11.59
N VAL A 107 11.25 13.96 -12.12
CA VAL A 107 11.79 15.23 -12.63
C VAL A 107 11.02 15.68 -13.87
N ALA A 108 10.74 14.77 -14.80
CA ALA A 108 9.97 15.09 -16.00
C ALA A 108 8.53 15.53 -15.66
N MET A 109 7.87 14.83 -14.73
CA MET A 109 6.55 15.21 -14.21
C MET A 109 6.61 16.60 -13.55
N GLY A 110 7.62 16.87 -12.71
CA GLY A 110 7.79 18.17 -12.04
C GLY A 110 8.02 19.33 -13.02
N PHE A 111 8.80 19.10 -14.08
CA PHE A 111 9.03 20.07 -15.15
C PHE A 111 7.72 20.41 -15.89
N VAL A 112 7.00 19.40 -16.37
CA VAL A 112 5.72 19.58 -17.07
C VAL A 112 4.71 20.29 -16.17
N LEU A 113 4.59 19.86 -14.92
CA LEU A 113 3.72 20.50 -13.93
C LEU A 113 4.04 21.99 -13.80
N SER A 114 5.31 22.35 -13.56
CA SER A 114 5.71 23.74 -13.30
C SER A 114 5.55 24.65 -14.52
N VAL A 115 5.99 24.19 -15.70
CA VAL A 115 5.94 24.99 -16.93
C VAL A 115 4.49 25.19 -17.39
N PHE A 116 3.72 24.11 -17.50
CA PHE A 116 2.34 24.22 -17.97
C PHE A 116 1.46 24.92 -16.94
N PHE A 117 1.67 24.72 -15.64
CA PHE A 117 0.94 25.49 -14.64
C PHE A 117 1.24 26.99 -14.75
N GLY A 118 2.52 27.38 -14.88
CA GLY A 118 2.92 28.77 -15.05
C GLY A 118 2.31 29.40 -16.30
N VAL A 119 2.41 28.73 -17.45
CA VAL A 119 1.77 29.17 -18.70
C VAL A 119 0.25 29.23 -18.56
N GLY A 120 -0.36 28.26 -17.88
CA GLY A 120 -1.80 28.16 -17.70
C GLY A 120 -2.34 29.30 -16.85
N VAL A 121 -1.70 29.59 -15.72
CA VAL A 121 -2.07 30.71 -14.85
C VAL A 121 -1.85 32.04 -15.56
N ALA A 122 -0.73 32.23 -16.26
CA ALA A 122 -0.48 33.45 -17.03
C ALA A 122 -1.55 33.67 -18.12
N SER A 123 -1.86 32.62 -18.89
CA SER A 123 -2.89 32.64 -19.93
C SER A 123 -4.27 32.92 -19.34
N LEU A 124 -4.60 32.29 -18.21
CA LEU A 124 -5.86 32.49 -17.50
C LEU A 124 -6.01 33.94 -17.03
N ARG A 125 -4.96 34.53 -16.46
CA ARG A 125 -4.94 35.93 -16.02
C ARG A 125 -5.11 36.89 -17.18
N MET A 126 -4.44 36.64 -18.30
CA MET A 126 -4.60 37.44 -19.52
C MET A 126 -6.04 37.39 -20.03
N VAL A 127 -6.66 36.21 -20.08
CA VAL A 127 -8.07 36.05 -20.45
C VAL A 127 -8.98 36.79 -19.47
N GLN A 128 -8.79 36.64 -18.16
CA GLN A 128 -9.62 37.31 -17.14
C GLN A 128 -9.55 38.84 -17.21
N SER A 129 -8.47 39.41 -17.77
CA SER A 129 -8.35 40.85 -17.98
C SER A 129 -9.15 41.40 -19.18
N MET A 130 -9.70 40.52 -20.03
CA MET A 130 -10.51 40.91 -21.17
C MET A 130 -11.93 41.35 -20.75
N PRO A 131 -12.52 42.39 -21.39
CA PRO A 131 -13.88 42.83 -21.10
C PRO A 131 -14.89 41.67 -21.29
N GLY A 132 -15.68 41.36 -20.25
CA GLY A 132 -16.67 40.28 -20.29
C GLY A 132 -16.14 38.87 -19.94
N ALA A 133 -14.82 38.70 -19.76
CA ALA A 133 -14.22 37.40 -19.44
C ALA A 133 -14.38 36.97 -17.97
N SER A 134 -14.45 37.90 -17.03
CA SER A 134 -14.76 37.61 -15.62
C SER A 134 -16.15 36.96 -15.44
N ALA A 135 -17.07 37.23 -16.38
CA ALA A 135 -18.40 36.62 -16.43
C ALA A 135 -18.42 35.23 -17.12
N ALA A 136 -17.27 34.68 -17.52
CA ALA A 136 -17.18 33.38 -18.17
C ALA A 136 -17.22 32.20 -17.17
N GLY A 137 -17.08 32.44 -15.86
CA GLY A 137 -17.16 31.39 -14.85
C GLY A 137 -16.02 30.37 -14.93
N LEU A 138 -14.84 30.78 -15.41
CA LEU A 138 -13.68 29.90 -15.62
C LEU A 138 -13.13 29.34 -14.31
N GLU A 139 -13.25 30.08 -13.18
CA GLU A 139 -12.92 29.56 -11.85
C GLU A 139 -13.84 28.40 -11.46
N SER A 140 -15.15 28.53 -11.68
CA SER A 140 -16.12 27.46 -11.43
C SER A 140 -15.92 26.24 -12.34
N PHE A 141 -15.24 26.39 -13.48
CA PHE A 141 -14.85 25.25 -14.33
C PHE A 141 -13.69 24.45 -13.71
N ILE A 142 -12.69 25.13 -13.12
CA ILE A 142 -11.52 24.48 -12.51
C ILE A 142 -11.89 23.74 -11.22
N TYR A 143 -12.75 24.35 -10.40
CA TYR A 143 -13.25 23.73 -9.16
C TYR A 143 -14.35 22.69 -9.39
N GLY A 144 -14.84 22.55 -10.62
CA GLY A 144 -15.91 21.64 -11.00
C GLY A 144 -17.31 22.15 -10.63
N LYS A 145 -18.32 21.68 -11.38
CA LYS A 145 -19.74 22.05 -11.19
C LYS A 145 -20.62 20.84 -10.91
N THR A 146 -20.23 20.04 -9.93
CA THR A 146 -20.88 18.75 -9.65
C THR A 146 -22.36 18.90 -9.34
N ALA A 147 -22.74 19.93 -8.58
CA ALA A 147 -24.14 20.14 -8.18
C ALA A 147 -25.06 20.58 -9.34
N SER A 148 -24.51 21.11 -10.44
CA SER A 148 -25.28 21.60 -11.59
C SER A 148 -25.07 20.73 -12.84
N MET A 149 -24.80 19.45 -12.64
CA MET A 149 -24.54 18.50 -13.72
C MET A 149 -25.80 18.22 -14.55
N VAL A 150 -25.66 18.26 -15.88
CA VAL A 150 -26.76 18.00 -16.81
C VAL A 150 -26.62 16.60 -17.43
N SER A 151 -27.67 16.09 -18.07
CA SER A 151 -27.66 14.78 -18.76
C SER A 151 -26.55 14.66 -19.80
N SER A 152 -26.20 15.74 -20.50
CA SER A 152 -25.10 15.77 -21.46
C SER A 152 -23.76 15.45 -20.81
N ASP A 153 -23.52 15.96 -19.60
CA ASP A 153 -22.28 15.73 -18.85
C ASP A 153 -22.21 14.27 -18.38
N PHE A 154 -23.34 13.74 -17.88
CA PHE A 154 -23.46 12.33 -17.51
C PHE A 154 -23.17 11.39 -18.69
N LEU A 155 -23.75 11.66 -19.87
CA LEU A 155 -23.53 10.85 -21.06
C LEU A 155 -22.06 10.88 -21.50
N LEU A 156 -21.45 12.06 -21.49
CA LEU A 156 -20.04 12.23 -21.85
C LEU A 156 -19.13 11.46 -20.88
N ILE A 157 -19.35 11.61 -19.56
CA ILE A 157 -18.56 10.89 -18.56
C ILE A 157 -18.78 9.39 -18.68
N SER A 158 -20.02 8.93 -18.80
CA SER A 158 -20.33 7.51 -18.90
C SER A 158 -19.67 6.89 -20.13
N LEU A 159 -19.69 7.59 -21.26
CA LEU A 159 -19.04 7.15 -22.48
C LEU A 159 -17.52 7.07 -22.31
N VAL A 160 -16.86 8.13 -21.84
CA VAL A 160 -15.40 8.17 -21.76
C VAL A 160 -14.87 7.28 -20.61
N ALA A 161 -15.54 7.25 -19.46
CA ALA A 161 -15.20 6.35 -18.36
C ALA A 161 -15.42 4.87 -18.77
N GLY A 162 -16.50 4.59 -19.49
CA GLY A 162 -16.79 3.26 -20.04
C GLY A 162 -15.74 2.82 -21.07
N LEU A 163 -15.43 3.67 -22.04
CA LEU A 163 -14.40 3.40 -23.05
C LEU A 163 -13.01 3.24 -22.41
N SER A 164 -12.66 4.08 -21.43
CA SER A 164 -11.37 3.99 -20.76
C SER A 164 -11.25 2.71 -19.92
N SER A 165 -12.31 2.34 -19.21
CA SER A 165 -12.37 1.09 -18.45
C SER A 165 -12.30 -0.12 -19.39
N LEU A 166 -13.04 -0.08 -20.51
CA LEU A 166 -13.01 -1.14 -21.51
C LEU A 166 -11.61 -1.28 -22.14
N ALA A 167 -10.97 -0.18 -22.50
CA ALA A 167 -9.59 -0.18 -22.99
C ALA A 167 -8.63 -0.78 -21.96
N CYS A 168 -8.75 -0.43 -20.68
CA CYS A 168 -7.96 -1.05 -19.60
C CYS A 168 -8.18 -2.57 -19.50
N LEU A 169 -9.40 -3.05 -19.72
CA LEU A 169 -9.70 -4.49 -19.68
C LEU A 169 -9.18 -5.22 -20.92
N LEU A 170 -9.32 -4.61 -22.11
CA LEU A 170 -8.85 -5.19 -23.37
C LEU A 170 -7.32 -5.28 -23.41
N PHE A 171 -6.64 -4.21 -22.98
CA PHE A 171 -5.17 -4.13 -22.92
C PHE A 171 -4.61 -4.55 -21.55
N LEU A 172 -5.38 -5.31 -20.76
CA LEU A 172 -5.01 -5.66 -19.38
C LEU A 172 -3.67 -6.38 -19.33
N LYS A 173 -3.49 -7.40 -20.17
CA LYS A 173 -2.28 -8.24 -20.22
C LYS A 173 -1.07 -7.43 -20.70
N GLU A 174 -1.26 -6.55 -21.68
CA GLU A 174 -0.24 -5.65 -22.22
C GLU A 174 0.19 -4.60 -21.19
N PHE A 175 -0.75 -3.95 -20.50
CA PHE A 175 -0.46 -2.98 -19.43
C PHE A 175 0.19 -3.62 -18.22
N LEU A 176 -0.22 -4.84 -17.84
CA LEU A 176 0.43 -5.57 -16.75
C LEU A 176 1.88 -5.88 -17.09
N LEU A 177 2.16 -6.38 -18.30
CA LEU A 177 3.52 -6.65 -18.76
C LEU A 177 4.37 -5.38 -18.71
N LEU A 178 3.83 -4.28 -19.25
CA LEU A 178 4.45 -2.97 -19.28
C LEU A 178 4.72 -2.38 -17.87
N CYS A 179 3.93 -2.75 -16.86
CA CYS A 179 4.12 -2.31 -15.47
C CYS A 179 5.20 -3.11 -14.73
N PHE A 180 5.44 -4.36 -15.11
CA PHE A 180 6.41 -5.23 -14.43
C PHE A 180 7.80 -5.03 -14.98
N ASP A 181 7.94 -5.09 -16.30
CA ASP A 181 9.23 -4.99 -16.97
C ASP A 181 9.04 -4.48 -18.41
N ASP A 182 9.37 -3.21 -18.60
CA ASP A 182 9.36 -2.52 -19.90
C ASP A 182 10.39 -3.15 -20.86
N GLY A 183 11.55 -3.59 -20.35
CA GLY A 183 12.61 -4.21 -21.14
C GLY A 183 12.24 -5.62 -21.62
N PHE A 184 11.64 -6.42 -20.74
CA PHE A 184 11.12 -7.74 -21.11
C PHE A 184 9.98 -7.63 -22.12
N ALA A 185 9.07 -6.65 -21.95
CA ALA A 185 8.00 -6.38 -22.91
C ALA A 185 8.55 -6.04 -24.30
N ALA A 186 9.57 -5.17 -24.36
CA ALA A 186 10.23 -4.78 -25.60
C ALA A 186 10.98 -5.95 -26.26
N ALA A 187 11.68 -6.78 -25.47
CA ALA A 187 12.37 -7.96 -25.98
C ALA A 187 11.41 -9.01 -26.56
N GLN A 188 10.19 -9.09 -26.04
CA GLN A 188 9.13 -9.96 -26.57
C GLN A 188 8.46 -9.38 -27.83
N GLY A 189 8.82 -8.16 -28.25
CA GLY A 189 8.30 -7.52 -29.47
C GLY A 189 7.05 -6.66 -29.27
N TRP A 190 6.65 -6.37 -28.03
CA TRP A 190 5.53 -5.47 -27.77
C TRP A 190 5.90 -4.01 -28.03
N PRO A 191 4.99 -3.19 -28.61
CA PRO A 191 5.24 -1.79 -28.87
C PRO A 191 5.08 -0.96 -27.57
N THR A 192 6.08 -1.01 -26.69
CA THR A 192 6.01 -0.42 -25.35
C THR A 192 5.75 1.08 -25.35
N LEU A 193 6.32 1.83 -26.30
CA LEU A 193 6.05 3.25 -26.47
C LEU A 193 4.57 3.52 -26.77
N PHE A 194 3.96 2.75 -27.68
CA PHE A 194 2.55 2.89 -28.01
C PHE A 194 1.66 2.56 -26.81
N LEU A 195 1.98 1.48 -26.10
CA LEU A 195 1.22 1.10 -24.90
C LEU A 195 1.34 2.15 -23.78
N ASP A 196 2.51 2.76 -23.60
CA ASP A 196 2.68 3.86 -22.64
C ASP A 196 1.89 5.09 -23.09
N VAL A 197 1.98 5.51 -24.36
CA VAL A 197 1.17 6.61 -24.93
C VAL A 197 -0.32 6.34 -24.74
N LEU A 198 -0.78 5.11 -24.98
CA LEU A 198 -2.16 4.71 -24.80
C LEU A 198 -2.58 4.84 -23.33
N LEU A 199 -1.78 4.33 -22.40
CA LEU A 199 -2.04 4.45 -20.96
C LEU A 199 -2.13 5.91 -20.53
N LEU A 200 -1.20 6.76 -20.99
CA LEU A 200 -1.22 8.19 -20.67
C LEU A 200 -2.39 8.90 -21.33
N GLY A 201 -2.77 8.51 -22.54
CA GLY A 201 -3.98 8.97 -23.21
C GLY A 201 -5.24 8.64 -22.41
N LEU A 202 -5.34 7.44 -21.82
CA LEU A 202 -6.45 7.06 -20.95
C LEU A 202 -6.48 7.91 -19.67
N VAL A 203 -5.32 8.16 -19.06
CA VAL A 203 -5.21 9.07 -17.91
C VAL A 203 -5.69 10.46 -18.29
N THR A 204 -5.18 11.02 -19.40
CA THR A 204 -5.58 12.35 -19.89
C THR A 204 -7.07 12.41 -20.21
N ALA A 205 -7.65 11.37 -20.81
CA ALA A 205 -9.08 11.32 -21.10
C ALA A 205 -9.90 11.36 -19.80
N VAL A 206 -9.56 10.54 -18.81
CA VAL A 206 -10.21 10.53 -17.49
C VAL A 206 -10.02 11.85 -16.75
N THR A 207 -8.84 12.49 -16.85
CA THR A 207 -8.60 13.78 -16.19
C THR A 207 -9.39 14.91 -16.81
N VAL A 208 -9.42 15.01 -18.14
CA VAL A 208 -10.12 16.08 -18.87
C VAL A 208 -11.63 16.03 -18.62
N ILE A 209 -12.27 14.85 -18.70
CA ILE A 209 -13.72 14.74 -18.44
C ILE A 209 -14.07 15.01 -16.97
N GLY A 210 -13.18 14.60 -16.07
CA GLY A 210 -13.38 14.73 -14.63
C GLY A 210 -13.20 16.15 -14.15
N LEU A 211 -12.27 16.91 -14.78
CA LEU A 211 -11.98 18.30 -14.47
C LEU A 211 -13.24 19.17 -14.52
N GLN A 212 -13.97 19.14 -15.64
CA GLN A 212 -15.17 19.94 -15.81
C GLN A 212 -16.25 19.57 -14.77
N SER A 213 -16.42 18.27 -14.54
CA SER A 213 -17.61 17.74 -13.88
C SER A 213 -17.46 17.77 -12.36
N VAL A 214 -16.29 17.35 -11.87
CA VAL A 214 -16.04 17.15 -10.44
C VAL A 214 -14.84 17.91 -9.89
N GLY A 215 -14.08 18.55 -10.77
CA GLY A 215 -12.98 19.42 -10.40
C GLY A 215 -11.63 18.70 -10.38
N LEU A 216 -10.58 19.49 -10.53
CA LEU A 216 -9.20 19.04 -10.64
C LEU A 216 -8.77 18.14 -9.46
N ILE A 217 -9.06 18.59 -8.24
CA ILE A 217 -8.60 17.95 -7.00
C ILE A 217 -9.22 16.57 -6.83
N LEU A 218 -10.52 16.42 -7.14
CA LEU A 218 -11.18 15.13 -6.99
C LEU A 218 -10.62 14.09 -7.96
N VAL A 219 -10.38 14.49 -9.22
CA VAL A 219 -9.81 13.59 -10.23
C VAL A 219 -8.48 13.03 -9.77
N ILE A 220 -7.60 13.88 -9.25
CA ILE A 220 -6.29 13.47 -8.73
C ILE A 220 -6.48 12.51 -7.55
N ALA A 221 -7.40 12.82 -6.63
CA ALA A 221 -7.71 11.94 -5.52
C ALA A 221 -8.22 10.56 -5.98
N PHE A 222 -9.06 10.49 -7.01
CA PHE A 222 -9.53 9.23 -7.57
C PHE A 222 -8.45 8.43 -8.32
N LEU A 223 -7.47 9.11 -8.94
CA LEU A 223 -6.36 8.43 -9.60
C LEU A 223 -5.33 7.86 -8.61
N ILE A 224 -5.25 8.40 -7.39
CA ILE A 224 -4.20 8.05 -6.42
C ILE A 224 -4.75 7.25 -5.23
N THR A 225 -5.81 7.73 -4.59
CA THR A 225 -6.29 7.21 -3.30
C THR A 225 -6.88 5.80 -3.39
N PRO A 226 -7.80 5.47 -4.32
CA PRO A 226 -8.32 4.11 -4.45
C PRO A 226 -7.25 3.07 -4.81
N PRO A 227 -6.34 3.31 -5.78
CA PRO A 227 -5.23 2.39 -6.05
C PRO A 227 -4.30 2.13 -4.86
N THR A 228 -3.95 3.19 -4.14
CA THR A 228 -3.07 3.07 -2.97
C THR A 228 -3.77 2.34 -1.82
N ALA A 229 -5.07 2.58 -1.61
CA ALA A 229 -5.88 1.84 -0.66
C ALA A 229 -5.96 0.35 -1.03
N ALA A 230 -6.21 0.02 -2.30
CA ALA A 230 -6.31 -1.35 -2.80
C ALA A 230 -5.01 -2.15 -2.61
N ARG A 231 -3.85 -1.50 -2.69
CA ARG A 231 -2.54 -2.12 -2.50
C ARG A 231 -2.36 -2.74 -1.11
N PHE A 232 -3.08 -2.26 -0.10
CA PHE A 232 -3.02 -2.82 1.25
C PHE A 232 -3.76 -4.17 1.39
N TRP A 233 -4.78 -4.40 0.55
CA TRP A 233 -5.65 -5.57 0.61
C TRP A 233 -5.06 -6.80 -0.09
N THR A 234 -4.29 -6.60 -1.15
CA THR A 234 -3.82 -7.71 -1.99
C THR A 234 -2.42 -7.50 -2.55
N GLN A 235 -1.74 -8.62 -2.79
CA GLN A 235 -0.47 -8.65 -3.52
C GLN A 235 -0.64 -9.06 -4.98
N ARG A 236 -1.84 -9.53 -5.37
CA ARG A 236 -2.18 -9.92 -6.74
C ARG A 236 -2.73 -8.72 -7.51
N LEU A 237 -2.32 -8.57 -8.77
CA LEU A 237 -2.61 -7.39 -9.59
C LEU A 237 -4.06 -7.29 -10.01
N ILE A 238 -4.63 -8.37 -10.56
CA ILE A 238 -6.03 -8.35 -11.03
C ILE A 238 -6.99 -8.04 -9.87
N PRO A 239 -6.87 -8.69 -8.68
CA PRO A 239 -7.66 -8.27 -7.53
C PRO A 239 -7.39 -6.83 -7.08
N MET A 240 -6.17 -6.31 -7.23
CA MET A 240 -5.86 -4.92 -6.89
C MET A 240 -6.64 -3.94 -7.77
N LEU A 241 -6.70 -4.20 -9.09
CA LEU A 241 -7.47 -3.38 -10.03
C LEU A 241 -8.95 -3.35 -9.66
N LEU A 242 -9.54 -4.52 -9.39
CA LEU A 242 -10.94 -4.63 -9.02
C LEU A 242 -11.26 -3.93 -7.68
N ILE A 243 -10.38 -4.08 -6.68
CA ILE A 243 -10.54 -3.41 -5.38
C ILE A 243 -10.38 -1.89 -5.54
N ALA A 244 -9.44 -1.41 -6.37
CA ALA A 244 -9.26 0.01 -6.62
C ALA A 244 -10.49 0.62 -7.32
N ALA A 245 -11.01 -0.06 -8.34
CA ALA A 245 -12.27 0.28 -9.01
C ALA A 245 -13.43 0.36 -8.01
N LEU A 246 -13.55 -0.64 -7.14
CA LEU A 246 -14.60 -0.73 -6.14
C LEU A 246 -14.48 0.39 -5.09
N ILE A 247 -13.29 0.64 -4.56
CA ILE A 247 -13.06 1.74 -3.60
C ILE A 247 -13.36 3.09 -4.25
N GLY A 248 -12.93 3.30 -5.50
CA GLY A 248 -13.22 4.50 -6.27
C GLY A 248 -14.73 4.70 -6.47
N GLY A 249 -15.43 3.67 -6.94
CA GLY A 249 -16.89 3.69 -7.11
C GLY A 249 -17.64 3.92 -5.80
N ILE A 250 -17.29 3.19 -4.74
CA ILE A 250 -17.90 3.35 -3.41
C ILE A 250 -17.66 4.76 -2.86
N SER A 251 -16.46 5.31 -3.04
CA SER A 251 -16.17 6.67 -2.57
C SER A 251 -16.97 7.72 -3.31
N GLY A 252 -17.13 7.58 -4.64
CA GLY A 252 -18.00 8.43 -5.45
C GLY A 252 -19.46 8.33 -5.02
N TRP A 253 -19.97 7.10 -4.88
CA TRP A 253 -21.36 6.84 -4.48
C TRP A 253 -21.68 7.39 -3.09
N LEU A 254 -20.87 7.03 -2.07
CA LEU A 254 -21.06 7.50 -0.70
C LEU A 254 -20.87 9.01 -0.57
N GLY A 255 -19.81 9.55 -1.18
CA GLY A 255 -19.50 10.98 -1.08
C GLY A 255 -20.53 11.86 -1.77
N ALA A 256 -20.98 11.47 -2.97
CA ALA A 256 -22.04 12.19 -3.68
C ALA A 256 -23.39 12.10 -2.95
N SER A 257 -23.74 10.92 -2.42
CA SER A 257 -24.97 10.73 -1.66
C SER A 257 -24.96 11.54 -0.36
N LEU A 258 -23.84 11.54 0.36
CA LEU A 258 -23.69 12.33 1.59
C LEU A 258 -23.77 13.83 1.31
N SER A 259 -23.11 14.29 0.24
CA SER A 259 -23.18 15.69 -0.17
C SER A 259 -24.59 16.14 -0.56
N ALA A 260 -25.42 15.24 -1.09
CA ALA A 260 -26.81 15.55 -1.44
C ALA A 260 -27.73 15.70 -0.21
N LEU A 261 -27.37 15.07 0.92
CA LEU A 261 -28.14 15.13 2.17
C LEU A 261 -27.82 16.38 3.01
N THR A 262 -26.69 17.03 2.77
CA THR A 262 -26.24 18.21 3.51
C THR A 262 -26.25 19.44 2.60
N PRO A 263 -27.12 20.43 2.86
CA PRO A 263 -27.12 21.68 2.11
C PRO A 263 -25.73 22.35 2.14
N GLN A 264 -25.30 22.89 1.00
CA GLN A 264 -24.10 23.71 0.83
C GLN A 264 -22.73 23.01 0.94
N LEU A 265 -22.65 21.68 1.06
CA LEU A 265 -21.36 20.99 0.96
C LEU A 265 -20.92 20.80 -0.51
N PRO A 266 -19.65 21.13 -0.87
CA PRO A 266 -19.12 20.83 -2.19
C PRO A 266 -18.93 19.32 -2.38
N ALA A 267 -19.66 18.72 -3.33
CA ALA A 267 -19.63 17.27 -3.56
C ALA A 267 -18.23 16.71 -3.78
N GLY A 268 -17.38 17.40 -4.56
CA GLY A 268 -16.00 16.98 -4.79
C GLY A 268 -15.20 16.84 -3.49
N ALA A 269 -15.31 17.81 -2.57
CA ALA A 269 -14.59 17.77 -1.30
C ALA A 269 -15.07 16.62 -0.39
N VAL A 270 -16.38 16.39 -0.32
CA VAL A 270 -16.96 15.29 0.47
C VAL A 270 -16.49 13.93 -0.06
N ILE A 271 -16.47 13.75 -1.38
CA ILE A 271 -15.97 12.52 -2.00
C ILE A 271 -14.48 12.29 -1.67
N VAL A 272 -13.64 13.33 -1.72
CA VAL A 272 -12.22 13.22 -1.33
C VAL A 272 -12.08 12.76 0.13
N ILE A 273 -12.86 13.33 1.04
CA ILE A 273 -12.84 12.96 2.47
C ILE A 273 -13.26 11.50 2.65
N VAL A 274 -14.31 11.05 1.96
CA VAL A 274 -14.74 9.64 1.99
C VAL A 274 -13.66 8.71 1.43
N ALA A 275 -13.03 9.06 0.31
CA ALA A 275 -11.94 8.29 -0.27
C ALA A 275 -10.74 8.21 0.71
N ALA A 276 -10.39 9.32 1.37
CA ALA A 276 -9.34 9.37 2.37
C ALA A 276 -9.67 8.50 3.60
N LEU A 277 -10.93 8.50 4.05
CA LEU A 277 -11.39 7.63 5.13
C LEU A 277 -11.25 6.15 4.75
N LEU A 278 -11.69 5.76 3.54
CA LEU A 278 -11.53 4.39 3.04
C LEU A 278 -10.05 4.00 2.90
N PHE A 279 -9.18 4.93 2.54
CA PHE A 279 -7.73 4.72 2.52
C PHE A 279 -7.18 4.46 3.92
N VAL A 280 -7.53 5.28 4.91
CA VAL A 280 -7.07 5.09 6.31
C VAL A 280 -7.58 3.77 6.87
N LEU A 281 -8.84 3.42 6.63
CA LEU A 281 -9.39 2.12 7.02
C LEU A 281 -8.63 0.96 6.35
N SER A 282 -8.31 1.09 5.07
CA SER A 282 -7.50 0.09 4.34
C SER A 282 -6.09 -0.02 4.93
N MET A 283 -5.43 1.09 5.24
CA MET A 283 -4.11 1.11 5.84
C MET A 283 -4.08 0.41 7.21
N ILE A 284 -5.13 0.59 8.02
CA ILE A 284 -5.18 0.04 9.38
C ILE A 284 -5.54 -1.46 9.36
N PHE A 285 -6.60 -1.82 8.63
CA PHE A 285 -7.26 -3.13 8.77
C PHE A 285 -6.90 -4.15 7.68
N ALA A 286 -6.32 -3.75 6.55
CA ALA A 286 -6.16 -4.67 5.44
C ALA A 286 -5.18 -5.82 5.74
N PRO A 287 -5.48 -7.06 5.29
CA PRO A 287 -4.79 -8.26 5.74
C PRO A 287 -3.34 -8.38 5.25
N ALA A 288 -3.03 -7.90 4.04
CA ALA A 288 -1.75 -8.16 3.41
C ALA A 288 -0.65 -7.19 3.84
N ARG A 289 -0.97 -5.90 4.02
CA ARG A 289 0.00 -4.86 4.38
C ARG A 289 -0.51 -3.89 5.46
N GLY A 290 -1.62 -4.19 6.11
CA GLY A 290 -2.18 -3.32 7.15
C GLY A 290 -1.31 -3.25 8.40
N VAL A 291 -1.43 -2.14 9.13
CA VAL A 291 -0.68 -1.89 10.36
C VAL A 291 -1.04 -2.91 11.45
N ILE A 292 -2.34 -3.21 11.63
CA ILE A 292 -2.80 -4.13 12.68
C ILE A 292 -2.31 -5.56 12.43
N PRO A 293 -2.51 -6.19 11.25
CA PRO A 293 -2.00 -7.54 11.00
C PRO A 293 -0.49 -7.65 11.16
N ARG A 294 0.26 -6.63 10.69
CA ARG A 294 1.71 -6.58 10.87
C ARG A 294 2.10 -6.52 12.34
N TRP A 295 1.43 -5.68 13.12
CA TRP A 295 1.67 -5.55 14.55
C TRP A 295 1.31 -6.83 15.32
N ILE A 296 0.21 -7.49 14.97
CA ILE A 296 -0.20 -8.78 15.56
C ILE A 296 0.83 -9.86 15.22
N HIS A 297 1.25 -9.97 13.96
CA HIS A 297 2.24 -10.96 13.53
C HIS A 297 3.58 -10.75 14.25
N GLN A 298 4.07 -9.51 14.31
CA GLN A 298 5.30 -9.18 15.04
C GLN A 298 5.17 -9.44 16.54
N SER A 299 4.02 -9.16 17.14
CA SER A 299 3.78 -9.43 18.57
C SER A 299 3.72 -10.92 18.87
N ARG A 300 3.11 -11.72 17.99
CA ARG A 300 3.09 -13.19 18.10
C ARG A 300 4.48 -13.77 17.94
N LEU A 301 5.26 -13.28 16.97
CA LEU A 301 6.64 -13.71 16.76
C LEU A 301 7.50 -13.37 17.98
N ARG A 302 7.43 -12.13 18.48
CA ARG A 302 8.15 -11.72 19.71
C ARG A 302 7.80 -12.60 20.90
N ARG A 303 6.52 -12.92 21.12
CA ARG A 303 6.11 -13.82 22.22
C ARG A 303 6.68 -15.24 22.05
N LYS A 304 6.68 -15.76 20.83
CA LYS A 304 7.24 -17.10 20.52
C LYS A 304 8.75 -17.12 20.80
N VAL A 305 9.47 -16.10 20.32
CA VAL A 305 10.91 -15.91 20.53
C VAL A 305 11.23 -15.78 22.02
N ASP A 306 10.55 -14.87 22.74
CA ASP A 306 10.71 -14.66 24.18
C ASP A 306 10.52 -15.96 24.98
N ARG A 307 9.50 -16.77 24.61
CA ARG A 307 9.22 -18.05 25.24
C ARG A 307 10.33 -19.07 24.99
N GLN A 308 10.78 -19.21 23.75
CA GLN A 308 11.85 -20.14 23.40
C GLN A 308 13.17 -19.77 24.09
N HIS A 309 13.51 -18.48 24.15
CA HIS A 309 14.68 -18.04 24.91
C HIS A 309 14.56 -18.28 26.41
N LEU A 310 13.38 -18.07 27.01
CA LEU A 310 13.14 -18.40 28.42
C LEU A 310 13.38 -19.89 28.68
N LEU A 311 12.76 -20.75 27.88
CA LEU A 311 12.86 -22.21 28.04
C LEU A 311 14.29 -22.70 27.83
N ARG A 312 14.99 -22.19 26.81
CA ARG A 312 16.41 -22.51 26.58
C ARG A 312 17.29 -22.08 27.74
N ALA A 313 17.16 -20.82 28.20
CA ALA A 313 17.95 -20.32 29.33
C ALA A 313 17.69 -21.14 30.61
N ALA A 314 16.45 -21.57 30.84
CA ALA A 314 16.11 -22.44 31.95
C ALA A 314 16.79 -23.81 31.84
N TYR A 315 16.79 -24.43 30.66
CA TYR A 315 17.47 -25.72 30.43
C TYR A 315 18.99 -25.61 30.61
N GLU A 316 19.61 -24.56 30.08
CA GLU A 316 21.05 -24.31 30.24
C GLU A 316 21.46 -24.10 31.70
N ILE A 317 20.59 -23.50 32.52
CA ILE A 317 20.83 -23.39 33.97
C ILE A 317 20.80 -24.77 34.64
N LEU A 318 19.80 -25.60 34.30
CA LEU A 318 19.68 -26.95 34.83
C LEU A 318 20.86 -27.83 34.43
N GLU A 319 21.34 -27.69 33.20
CA GLU A 319 22.52 -28.43 32.71
C GLU A 319 23.79 -28.01 33.44
N VAL A 320 24.00 -26.71 33.67
CA VAL A 320 25.14 -26.21 34.46
C VAL A 320 25.08 -26.74 35.90
N GLN A 321 23.89 -26.88 36.49
CA GLN A 321 23.71 -27.45 37.83
C GLN A 321 23.93 -28.97 37.86
N ALA A 322 23.53 -29.69 36.81
CA ALA A 322 23.71 -31.13 36.70
C ALA A 322 25.17 -31.52 36.45
N GLY A 323 25.95 -30.68 35.78
CA GLY A 323 27.36 -30.96 35.46
C GLY A 323 27.48 -32.20 34.57
N SER A 324 28.08 -33.27 35.10
CA SER A 324 28.21 -34.57 34.39
C SER A 324 27.03 -35.53 34.63
N ALA A 325 26.12 -35.19 35.53
CA ALA A 325 24.92 -35.99 35.80
C ALA A 325 23.82 -35.72 34.74
N PRO A 326 22.86 -36.65 34.55
CA PRO A 326 21.71 -36.39 33.69
C PRO A 326 20.92 -35.17 34.18
N VAL A 327 20.48 -34.31 33.24
CA VAL A 327 19.73 -33.10 33.57
C VAL A 327 18.36 -33.46 34.16
N VAL A 328 18.11 -33.05 35.40
CA VAL A 328 16.84 -33.24 36.10
C VAL A 328 16.12 -31.89 36.24
N ASN A 329 14.79 -31.92 36.21
CA ASN A 329 13.96 -30.74 36.38
C ASN A 329 13.88 -30.34 37.87
N GLU A 330 14.84 -29.55 38.34
CA GLU A 330 14.90 -29.07 39.72
C GLU A 330 14.58 -27.57 39.86
N PRO A 331 14.06 -27.10 41.01
CA PRO A 331 13.77 -25.68 41.20
C PRO A 331 15.03 -24.82 41.27
N PHE A 332 15.21 -23.88 40.34
CA PHE A 332 16.37 -22.98 40.29
C PHE A 332 16.03 -21.51 40.62
N PRO A 333 16.98 -20.70 41.14
CA PRO A 333 16.74 -19.29 41.47
C PRO A 333 16.42 -18.41 40.24
N LEU A 334 15.41 -17.54 40.36
CA LEU A 334 15.01 -16.57 39.33
C LEU A 334 16.18 -15.64 38.91
N ALA A 335 17.08 -15.31 39.83
CA ALA A 335 18.22 -14.42 39.58
C ALA A 335 19.15 -14.94 38.46
N LEU A 336 19.25 -16.25 38.27
CA LEU A 336 20.10 -16.86 37.23
C LEU A 336 19.57 -16.60 35.81
N LEU A 337 18.26 -16.38 35.63
CA LEU A 337 17.74 -16.02 34.31
C LEU A 337 18.16 -14.61 33.88
N LEU A 338 18.34 -13.70 34.85
CA LEU A 338 18.77 -12.33 34.57
C LEU A 338 20.25 -12.26 34.17
N THR A 339 21.07 -13.24 34.54
CA THR A 339 22.49 -13.28 34.18
C THR A 339 22.75 -13.93 32.82
N LYS A 340 21.87 -14.83 32.36
CA LYS A 340 22.02 -15.53 31.09
C LYS A 340 21.65 -14.71 29.86
N ARG A 341 20.76 -13.71 29.99
CA ARG A 341 20.28 -12.87 28.86
C ARG A 341 20.01 -11.44 29.32
N SER A 342 20.08 -10.51 28.36
CA SER A 342 19.84 -9.07 28.55
C SER A 342 18.35 -8.70 28.71
N TRP A 343 17.62 -9.41 29.56
CA TRP A 343 16.23 -9.09 29.88
C TRP A 343 16.13 -8.03 30.97
N THR A 344 15.24 -7.06 30.78
CA THR A 344 14.87 -6.17 31.89
C THR A 344 13.95 -6.89 32.88
N PRO A 345 13.94 -6.54 34.19
CA PRO A 345 13.08 -7.18 35.19
C PRO A 345 11.59 -7.12 34.84
N ARG A 346 11.14 -6.06 34.15
CA ARG A 346 9.75 -5.90 33.69
C ARG A 346 9.41 -6.84 32.54
N GLN A 347 10.34 -7.05 31.61
CA GLN A 347 10.17 -8.00 30.50
C GLN A 347 10.10 -9.43 31.05
N LEU A 348 11.07 -9.83 31.89
CA LEU A 348 11.10 -11.17 32.45
C LEU A 348 9.81 -11.53 33.20
N ARG A 349 9.28 -10.62 34.03
CA ARG A 349 7.97 -10.84 34.70
C ARG A 349 6.82 -11.08 33.72
N ARG A 350 6.78 -10.37 32.59
CA ARG A 350 5.75 -10.58 31.55
C ARG A 350 5.89 -11.94 30.87
N ILE A 351 7.13 -12.34 30.57
CA ILE A 351 7.42 -13.63 29.92
C ILE A 351 7.04 -14.77 30.87
N LEU A 352 7.47 -14.71 32.15
CA LEU A 352 7.12 -15.70 33.17
C LEU A 352 5.60 -15.82 33.38
N LYS A 353 4.87 -14.69 33.42
CA LYS A 353 3.40 -14.72 33.51
C LYS A 353 2.77 -15.41 32.31
N THR A 354 3.34 -15.23 31.12
CA THR A 354 2.84 -15.87 29.89
C THR A 354 3.17 -17.37 29.90
N ALA A 355 4.40 -17.74 30.25
CA ALA A 355 4.83 -19.13 30.34
C ALA A 355 4.04 -19.93 31.39
N ARG A 356 3.72 -19.33 32.55
CA ARG A 356 2.83 -19.95 33.55
C ARG A 356 1.40 -20.13 33.04
N ARG A 357 0.90 -19.22 32.19
CA ARG A 357 -0.43 -19.35 31.58
C ARG A 357 -0.47 -20.43 30.49
N GLU A 358 0.65 -20.65 29.81
CA GLU A 358 0.83 -21.67 28.77
C GLU A 358 1.28 -23.04 29.34
N ASP A 359 1.20 -23.22 30.66
CA ASP A 359 1.51 -24.47 31.36
C ASP A 359 2.97 -24.93 31.22
N HIS A 360 3.91 -24.01 31.02
CA HIS A 360 5.34 -24.31 30.96
C HIS A 360 6.06 -24.21 32.32
N LEU A 361 5.43 -23.60 33.32
CA LEU A 361 6.03 -23.33 34.64
C LEU A 361 5.09 -23.80 35.75
N GLU A 362 5.63 -24.54 36.71
CA GLU A 362 4.92 -24.97 37.91
C GLU A 362 5.02 -23.95 39.06
N PRO A 363 4.08 -23.98 40.02
CA PRO A 363 4.18 -23.19 41.23
C PRO A 363 5.38 -23.67 42.07
N ALA A 364 6.31 -22.75 42.37
CA ALA A 364 7.48 -22.97 43.21
C ALA A 364 7.58 -21.87 44.29
N ALA A 365 8.60 -21.95 45.16
CA ALA A 365 8.88 -20.92 46.16
C ALA A 365 9.06 -19.52 45.51
N PRO A 366 8.84 -18.41 46.25
CA PRO A 366 8.72 -17.05 45.68
C PRO A 366 9.86 -16.60 44.76
N ASP A 367 11.08 -17.10 45.00
CA ASP A 367 12.30 -16.75 44.25
C ASP A 367 12.85 -17.91 43.38
N LYS A 368 12.09 -19.01 43.26
CA LYS A 368 12.48 -20.17 42.46
C LYS A 368 11.53 -20.38 41.28
N ILE A 369 12.07 -20.99 40.22
CA ILE A 369 11.33 -21.41 39.04
C ILE A 369 11.47 -22.92 38.93
N LEU A 370 10.36 -23.58 38.66
CA LEU A 370 10.30 -24.98 38.29
C LEU A 370 9.59 -25.06 36.93
N LEU A 371 10.18 -25.77 35.97
CA LEU A 371 9.50 -26.05 34.70
C LEU A 371 8.42 -27.11 34.96
N SER A 372 7.29 -27.05 34.27
CA SER A 372 6.37 -28.20 34.24
C SER A 372 6.99 -29.35 33.44
N GLU A 373 6.42 -30.56 33.48
CA GLU A 373 6.87 -31.65 32.60
C GLU A 373 6.83 -31.25 31.12
N SER A 374 5.76 -30.57 30.70
CA SER A 374 5.61 -30.08 29.32
C SER A 374 6.63 -28.98 29.00
N GLY A 375 6.86 -28.06 29.94
CA GLY A 375 7.85 -26.99 29.84
C GLY A 375 9.28 -27.51 29.76
N PHE A 376 9.63 -28.52 30.57
CA PHE A 376 10.93 -29.18 30.54
C PHE A 376 11.16 -29.91 29.21
N GLY A 377 10.14 -30.62 28.72
CA GLY A 377 10.16 -31.25 27.40
C GLY A 377 10.36 -30.25 26.26
N GLU A 378 9.64 -29.11 26.27
CA GLU A 378 9.84 -28.05 25.28
C GLU A 378 11.21 -27.38 25.42
N ALA A 379 11.70 -27.14 26.63
CA ALA A 379 13.00 -26.55 26.90
C ALA A 379 14.16 -27.42 26.39
N SER A 380 14.10 -28.73 26.63
CA SER A 380 15.05 -29.69 26.09
C SER A 380 15.03 -29.70 24.56
N ARG A 381 13.83 -29.75 23.94
CA ARG A 381 13.68 -29.72 22.47
C ARG A 381 14.19 -28.42 21.86
N ALA A 382 13.86 -27.28 22.46
CA ALA A 382 14.31 -25.97 21.97
C ALA A 382 15.83 -25.85 22.03
N THR A 383 16.43 -26.22 23.17
CA THR A 383 17.90 -26.19 23.36
C THR A 383 18.60 -27.13 22.39
N ARG A 384 18.06 -28.33 22.19
CA ARG A 384 18.57 -29.30 21.22
C ARG A 384 18.56 -28.76 19.80
N ASN A 385 17.42 -28.25 19.34
CA ASN A 385 17.30 -27.71 17.99
C ASN A 385 18.27 -26.55 17.77
N HIS A 386 18.43 -25.69 18.78
CA HIS A 386 19.39 -24.60 18.73
C HIS A 386 20.83 -25.09 18.55
N ARG A 387 21.27 -26.06 19.36
CA ARG A 387 22.64 -26.58 19.31
C ARG A 387 22.95 -27.36 18.03
N LEU A 388 21.98 -28.11 17.52
CA LEU A 388 22.09 -28.76 16.21
C LEU A 388 22.37 -27.72 15.13
N TRP A 389 21.72 -26.56 15.21
CA TRP A 389 21.94 -25.46 14.28
C TRP A 389 23.28 -24.74 14.50
N GLU A 390 23.66 -24.44 15.74
CA GLU A 390 25.00 -23.89 16.04
C GLU A 390 26.09 -24.82 15.51
N THR A 391 25.96 -26.13 15.74
CA THR A 391 26.91 -27.15 15.25
C THR A 391 26.94 -27.18 13.72
N TYR A 392 25.78 -27.14 13.08
CA TYR A 392 25.69 -27.06 11.62
C TYR A 392 26.36 -25.79 11.08
N LEU A 393 26.09 -24.63 11.67
CA LEU A 393 26.72 -23.37 11.25
C LEU A 393 28.24 -23.41 11.49
N ILE A 394 28.72 -23.89 12.63
CA ILE A 394 30.17 -23.98 12.89
C ILE A 394 30.85 -24.92 11.89
N GLN A 395 30.21 -26.04 11.52
CA GLN A 395 30.80 -27.03 10.62
C GLN A 395 30.62 -26.70 9.13
N TYR A 396 29.55 -25.98 8.76
CA TYR A 396 29.14 -25.78 7.36
C TYR A 396 28.97 -24.31 6.96
N ALA A 397 29.14 -23.32 7.84
CA ALA A 397 28.99 -21.90 7.48
C ALA A 397 30.13 -21.36 6.60
N ASP A 398 31.19 -22.13 6.35
CA ASP A 398 32.12 -21.86 5.24
C ASP A 398 31.44 -21.96 3.86
N ILE A 399 30.17 -22.42 3.80
CA ILE A 399 29.35 -22.46 2.59
C ILE A 399 28.47 -21.19 2.52
N ALA A 400 29.05 -20.14 1.94
CA ALA A 400 28.44 -18.89 1.42
C ALA A 400 28.51 -17.60 2.29
N PRO A 401 29.54 -16.75 2.09
CA PRO A 401 29.77 -15.48 2.81
C PRO A 401 28.78 -14.32 2.53
N SER A 402 27.65 -14.51 1.84
CA SER A 402 26.86 -13.37 1.37
C SER A 402 25.59 -13.05 2.17
N HIS A 403 25.14 -13.88 3.13
CA HIS A 403 23.80 -13.69 3.75
C HIS A 403 23.68 -14.01 5.26
N VAL A 404 24.77 -14.26 6.01
CA VAL A 404 24.65 -14.82 7.38
C VAL A 404 24.87 -13.81 8.52
N ASP A 405 25.23 -12.55 8.24
CA ASP A 405 25.70 -11.62 9.29
C ASP A 405 24.61 -10.94 10.16
N ARG A 406 23.32 -11.29 10.06
CA ARG A 406 22.28 -10.65 10.90
C ARG A 406 21.20 -11.52 11.54
N ASP A 407 21.02 -12.78 11.14
CA ASP A 407 19.77 -13.49 11.39
C ASP A 407 19.93 -14.93 11.95
N ALA A 408 20.97 -15.24 12.72
CA ALA A 408 21.06 -16.54 13.41
C ALA A 408 19.86 -16.77 14.35
N ASP A 409 19.44 -15.75 15.11
CA ASP A 409 18.23 -15.79 15.96
C ASP A 409 16.92 -15.78 15.14
N MET A 410 16.94 -15.37 13.87
CA MET A 410 15.74 -15.19 13.04
C MET A 410 15.39 -16.43 12.19
N VAL A 411 16.38 -17.29 11.90
CA VAL A 411 16.22 -18.48 11.02
C VAL A 411 15.98 -19.78 11.81
N GLU A 412 16.28 -19.83 13.11
CA GLU A 412 16.08 -21.00 13.99
C GLU A 412 14.62 -21.54 13.95
N HIS A 413 13.65 -20.68 13.63
CA HIS A 413 12.23 -21.02 13.58
C HIS A 413 11.75 -21.66 12.27
N ILE A 414 12.64 -21.88 11.29
CA ILE A 414 12.29 -22.31 9.92
C ILE A 414 12.65 -23.79 9.65
N LEU A 415 13.31 -24.48 10.58
CA LEU A 415 13.68 -25.89 10.42
C LEU A 415 12.45 -26.80 10.40
N GLY A 416 12.03 -27.22 9.20
CA GLY A 416 11.00 -28.25 9.03
C GLY A 416 11.49 -29.62 9.53
N ALA A 417 10.56 -30.47 9.99
CA ALA A 417 10.86 -31.79 10.57
C ALA A 417 11.76 -32.69 9.70
N LYS A 418 11.77 -32.49 8.37
CA LYS A 418 12.61 -33.22 7.42
C LYS A 418 14.10 -32.88 7.58
N LEU A 419 14.43 -31.60 7.75
CA LEU A 419 15.82 -31.14 7.85
C LEU A 419 16.44 -31.53 9.20
N VAL A 420 15.64 -31.49 10.27
CA VAL A 420 16.04 -31.99 11.60
C VAL A 420 16.41 -33.48 11.55
N ARG A 421 15.59 -34.33 10.91
CA ARG A 421 15.89 -35.77 10.76
C ARG A 421 17.15 -36.05 9.94
N GLN A 422 17.44 -35.22 8.95
CA GLN A 422 18.67 -35.36 8.15
C GLN A 422 19.91 -35.06 8.98
N LEU A 423 19.86 -34.02 9.83
CA LEU A 423 20.94 -33.68 10.76
C LEU A 423 21.13 -34.76 11.83
N GLU A 424 20.04 -35.33 12.34
CA GLU A 424 20.07 -36.45 13.31
C GLU A 424 20.75 -37.70 12.75
N ALA A 425 20.39 -38.11 11.53
CA ALA A 425 20.98 -39.27 10.88
C ALA A 425 22.50 -39.10 10.67
N TYR A 426 22.94 -37.88 10.38
CA TYR A 426 24.35 -37.57 10.19
C TYR A 426 25.16 -37.55 11.50
N LEU A 427 24.60 -36.98 12.58
CA LEU A 427 25.28 -36.94 13.89
C LEU A 427 25.31 -38.30 14.59
N SER A 428 24.35 -39.17 14.30
CA SER A 428 24.33 -40.55 14.79
C SER A 428 25.50 -41.37 14.25
N ASP A 429 26.02 -41.01 13.07
CA ASP A 429 27.19 -41.64 12.43
C ASP A 429 28.53 -41.21 13.09
N HIS A 430 28.49 -40.21 13.98
CA HIS A 430 29.65 -39.61 14.66
C HIS A 430 29.59 -39.73 16.20
N ASP A 431 28.94 -40.78 16.72
CA ASP A 431 28.92 -41.17 18.15
C ASP A 431 28.30 -40.17 19.16
N LEU A 432 27.47 -39.23 18.71
CA LEU A 432 26.71 -38.33 19.57
C LEU A 432 25.33 -38.92 19.92
N ALA A 433 25.29 -39.98 20.72
CA ALA A 433 24.06 -40.64 21.19
C ALA A 433 23.41 -39.96 22.42
N LEU A 434 23.42 -38.63 22.48
CA LEU A 434 22.80 -37.87 23.59
C LEU A 434 21.44 -37.28 23.18
N PRO A 435 20.43 -37.26 24.08
CA PRO A 435 19.13 -36.65 23.80
C PRO A 435 19.23 -35.18 23.38
N VAL A 436 20.19 -34.44 23.93
CA VAL A 436 20.56 -33.06 23.58
C VAL A 436 22.09 -33.02 23.41
N PRO A 437 22.65 -32.53 22.29
CA PRO A 437 24.09 -32.45 22.11
C PRO A 437 24.71 -31.43 23.09
N PRO A 438 25.99 -31.57 23.48
CA PRO A 438 26.66 -30.61 24.37
C PRO A 438 26.75 -29.23 23.71
N SER A 439 26.80 -28.16 24.51
CA SER A 439 26.99 -26.81 23.98
C SER A 439 28.40 -26.66 23.38
N PRO A 440 28.56 -26.04 22.20
CA PRO A 440 29.86 -25.74 21.63
C PRO A 440 30.62 -24.62 22.36
N HIS A 441 29.97 -23.91 23.28
CA HIS A 441 30.55 -22.79 24.04
C HIS A 441 30.53 -23.07 25.55
N SER A 442 31.42 -22.40 26.31
CA SER A 442 31.41 -22.47 27.77
C SER A 442 30.13 -21.85 28.34
N LEU A 443 29.38 -22.61 29.13
CA LEU A 443 28.11 -22.18 29.74
C LEU A 443 28.31 -21.42 31.07
N GLU A 444 29.53 -21.33 31.59
CA GLU A 444 29.83 -20.59 32.81
C GLU A 444 29.68 -19.08 32.58
N PRO A 445 29.16 -18.32 33.58
CA PRO A 445 29.14 -16.87 33.50
C PRO A 445 30.58 -16.37 33.39
N SER A 446 30.88 -15.60 32.34
CA SER A 446 32.17 -14.93 32.19
C SER A 446 32.48 -14.18 33.49
N ALA A 447 33.54 -14.58 34.19
CA ALA A 447 34.05 -13.80 35.31
C ALA A 447 34.53 -12.44 34.74
N ASN A 448 33.77 -11.39 35.06
CA ASN A 448 33.85 -10.01 34.58
C ASN A 448 35.24 -9.33 34.64
N PRO A 449 35.41 -8.13 34.03
CA PRO A 449 34.42 -7.29 33.34
C PRO A 449 34.66 -7.04 31.84
#